data_AF-A0A3A5LEJ7-F1
#
_entry.id   AF-A0A3A5LEJ7-F1
#
_cell.length_a   1.000
_cell.length_b   1.000
_cell.length_c   1.000
_cell.angle_alpha   90.00
_cell.angle_beta   90.00
_cell.angle_gamma   90.00
#
_symmetry.space_group_name_H-M   'P 1'
#
loop_
_entity.id
_entity.type
_entity.pdbx_description
1 polymer ?
#
loop_
_entity_poly.entity_id
_entity_poly.type
_entity_poly.pdbx_seq_one_letter_code
_entity_poly.pdbx_strand_id
1 'polypeptide(L)'
;MLNEWAQQYSNQIETLQYLLLIINALLHLFFAGAVARDAGNLYKLGQRTALVSAGTWAFATLLGGVVTAAIYWFIHHSTLTRPTLNYNREMP
;
A
#
# COMPACT_ATOMS: atom_id res chain seq x y z
N MET A 1 38.58 14.38 15.29
CA MET A 1 37.41 14.49 16.18
C MET A 1 36.12 13.95 15.54
N LEU A 2 35.37 14.71 14.72
CA LEU A 2 34.07 14.23 14.17
C LEU A 2 34.19 12.99 13.25
N ASN A 3 35.21 12.96 12.39
CA ASN A 3 35.48 11.80 11.52
C ASN A 3 35.85 10.54 12.31
N GLU A 4 36.58 10.69 13.42
CA GLU A 4 36.98 9.55 14.26
C GLU A 4 35.77 8.95 14.97
N TRP A 5 34.81 9.78 15.39
CA TRP A 5 33.56 9.32 15.99
C TRP A 5 32.69 8.60 14.95
N ALA A 6 32.59 9.15 13.74
CA ALA A 6 31.88 8.50 12.63
C ALA A 6 32.49 7.14 12.26
N GLN A 7 33.83 7.03 12.24
CA GLN A 7 34.53 5.76 12.02
C GLN A 7 34.37 4.79 13.19
N GLN A 8 34.34 5.26 14.43
CA GLN A 8 34.13 4.41 15.60
C GLN A 8 32.74 3.74 15.60
N TYR A 9 31.72 4.41 15.04
CA TYR A 9 30.34 3.92 14.99
C TYR A 9 29.90 3.37 13.62
N SER A 10 30.80 3.28 12.63
CA SER A 10 30.43 2.92 11.26
C SER A 10 29.74 1.57 11.16
N ASN A 11 30.24 0.57 11.88
CA ASN A 11 29.71 -0.80 11.85
C ASN A 11 28.31 -0.88 12.50
N GLN A 12 28.08 -0.11 13.56
CA GLN A 12 26.78 -0.02 14.23
C GLN A 12 25.76 0.68 13.33
N ILE A 13 26.17 1.76 12.65
CA ILE A 13 25.33 2.47 11.68
C ILE A 13 24.96 1.54 10.52
N GLU A 14 25.94 0.80 9.97
CA GLU A 14 25.69 -0.14 8.87
C GLU A 14 24.73 -1.26 9.29
N THR A 15 24.91 -1.82 10.49
CA THR A 15 24.00 -2.84 11.04
C THR A 15 22.58 -2.31 11.20
N LEU A 16 22.42 -1.09 11.71
CA LEU A 16 21.12 -0.43 11.82
C LEU A 16 20.50 -0.17 10.44
N GLN A 17 21.31 0.23 9.44
CA GLN A 17 20.84 0.40 8.07
C GLN A 17 20.31 -0.90 7.47
N TYR A 18 21.03 -2.02 7.62
CA TYR A 18 20.54 -3.32 7.16
C TYR A 18 19.26 -3.75 7.88
N LEU A 19 19.18 -3.54 9.19
CA LEU A 19 17.97 -3.84 9.96
C LEU A 19 16.77 -3.03 9.44
N LEU A 20 16.94 -1.73 9.24
CA LEU A 20 15.90 -0.85 8.70
C LEU A 20 15.51 -1.25 7.28
N LEU A 21 16.47 -1.66 6.45
CA LEU A 21 16.21 -2.14 5.08
C LEU A 21 15.33 -3.41 5.11
N ILE A 22 15.66 -4.37 5.98
CA ILE A 22 14.87 -5.60 6.15
C ILE A 22 13.45 -5.27 6.62
N ILE A 23 13.31 -4.44 7.66
CA ILE A 23 12.00 -4.01 8.16
C ILE A 23 11.20 -3.34 7.05
N ASN A 24 11.82 -2.46 6.27
CA ASN A 24 11.18 -1.76 5.17
C ASN A 24 10.70 -2.73 4.07
N ALA A 25 11.54 -3.70 3.68
CA ALA A 25 11.19 -4.74 2.72
C ALA A 25 10.01 -5.60 3.21
N LEU A 26 10.00 -5.97 4.50
CA LEU A 26 8.88 -6.70 5.10
C LEU A 26 7.60 -5.87 5.11
N LEU A 27 7.68 -4.59 5.47
CA LEU A 27 6.53 -3.67 5.41
C LEU A 27 5.95 -3.60 3.99
N HIS A 28 6.79 -3.48 2.97
CA HIS A 28 6.35 -3.48 1.57
C HIS A 28 5.60 -4.78 1.21
N LEU A 29 6.13 -5.92 1.64
CA LEU A 29 5.50 -7.22 1.40
C LEU A 29 4.13 -7.33 2.11
N PHE A 30 4.03 -6.85 3.36
CA PHE A 30 2.76 -6.81 4.09
C PHE A 30 1.73 -5.92 3.40
N PHE A 31 2.14 -4.73 2.93
CA PHE A 31 1.24 -3.85 2.18
C PHE A 31 0.78 -4.48 0.87
N ALA A 32 1.69 -5.09 0.11
CA ALA A 32 1.33 -5.79 -1.12
C ALA A 32 0.35 -6.95 -0.86
N GLY A 33 0.57 -7.73 0.21
CA GLY A 33 -0.33 -8.79 0.64
C GLY A 33 -1.69 -8.28 1.11
N ALA A 34 -1.73 -7.17 1.85
CA ALA A 34 -2.97 -6.54 2.29
C ALA A 34 -3.80 -6.05 1.10
N VAL A 35 -3.16 -5.35 0.14
CA VAL A 35 -3.81 -4.90 -1.11
C VAL A 35 -4.30 -6.08 -1.93
N ALA A 36 -3.49 -7.14 -2.08
CA ALA A 36 -3.90 -8.35 -2.80
C ALA A 36 -5.16 -9.00 -2.18
N ARG A 37 -5.19 -9.11 -0.85
CA ARG A 37 -6.32 -9.67 -0.11
C ARG A 37 -7.56 -8.81 -0.23
N ASP A 38 -7.41 -7.49 -0.08
CA ASP A 38 -8.51 -6.54 -0.16
C ASP A 38 -9.11 -6.49 -1.57
N ALA A 39 -8.27 -6.35 -2.59
CA ALA A 39 -8.67 -6.39 -3.99
C ALA A 39 -9.32 -7.73 -4.38
N GLY A 40 -8.80 -8.85 -3.86
CA GLY A 40 -9.40 -10.17 -4.03
C GLY A 40 -10.76 -10.31 -3.36
N ASN A 41 -10.96 -9.67 -2.20
CA ASN A 41 -12.26 -9.62 -1.53
C ASN A 41 -13.26 -8.77 -2.32
N LEU A 42 -12.86 -7.62 -2.87
CA LEU A 42 -13.70 -6.83 -3.77
C LEU A 42 -14.17 -7.66 -4.97
N TYR A 43 -13.27 -8.42 -5.59
CA TYR A 43 -13.61 -9.30 -6.71
C TYR A 43 -14.64 -10.36 -6.33
N LYS A 44 -14.52 -10.97 -5.14
CA LYS A 44 -15.51 -11.94 -4.61
C LYS A 44 -16.88 -11.29 -4.32
N LEU A 45 -16.90 -10.01 -3.99
CA LEU A 45 -18.12 -9.22 -3.79
C LEU A 45 -18.74 -8.74 -5.12
N GLY A 46 -18.19 -9.15 -6.26
CA GLY A 46 -18.63 -8.73 -7.60
C GLY A 46 -18.16 -7.33 -8.00
N GLN A 47 -17.36 -6.67 -7.16
CA GLN A 47 -16.78 -5.37 -7.44
C GLN A 47 -15.42 -5.53 -8.13
N ARG A 48 -15.21 -4.79 -9.22
CA ARG A 48 -13.92 -4.80 -9.92
C ARG A 48 -13.03 -3.72 -9.32
N THR A 49 -11.74 -4.04 -9.20
CA THR A 49 -10.73 -3.03 -8.90
C THR A 49 -10.67 -2.01 -10.03
N ALA A 50 -10.52 -0.74 -9.69
CA ALA A 50 -10.36 0.32 -10.68
C ALA A 50 -8.99 0.21 -11.37
N LEU A 51 -8.93 0.61 -12.65
CA LEU A 51 -7.75 0.68 -13.53
C LEU A 51 -7.14 -0.66 -13.96
N VAL A 52 -6.85 -1.55 -13.01
CA VAL A 52 -6.11 -2.79 -13.27
C VAL A 52 -6.62 -3.93 -12.39
N SER A 53 -6.17 -5.16 -12.66
CA SER A 53 -6.54 -6.34 -11.90
C SER A 53 -5.99 -6.31 -10.46
N ALA A 54 -6.60 -7.09 -9.56
CA ALA A 54 -6.13 -7.27 -8.18
C ALA A 54 -4.65 -7.68 -8.10
N GLY A 55 -4.21 -8.59 -8.99
CA GLY A 55 -2.81 -9.03 -9.06
C GLY A 55 -1.86 -7.91 -9.49
N THR A 56 -2.30 -7.06 -10.43
CA THR A 56 -1.52 -5.89 -10.88
C THR A 56 -1.36 -4.87 -9.75
N TRP A 57 -2.40 -4.63 -8.95
CA TRP A 57 -2.34 -3.74 -7.79
C TRP A 57 -1.39 -4.25 -6.71
N ALA A 58 -1.42 -5.55 -6.42
CA ALA A 58 -0.48 -6.17 -5.50
C ALA A 58 0.98 -6.02 -5.99
N PHE A 59 1.22 -6.29 -7.27
CA PHE A 59 2.54 -6.16 -7.88
C PHE A 59 3.03 -4.70 -7.90
N ALA A 60 2.17 -3.74 -8.25
CA ALA A 60 2.50 -2.32 -8.22
C ALA A 60 2.81 -1.83 -6.79
N THR A 61 2.20 -2.43 -5.77
CA THR A 61 2.51 -2.16 -4.36
C THR A 61 3.85 -2.77 -3.94
N LEU A 62 4.23 -3.90 -4.51
CA LEU A 62 5.55 -4.48 -4.26
C LEU A 62 6.67 -3.59 -4.85
N LEU A 63 6.43 -2.96 -6.00
CA LEU A 63 7.40 -2.09 -6.67
C LEU A 63 7.39 -0.65 -6.13
N GLY A 64 6.22 -0.06 -5.95
CA GLY A 64 6.07 1.35 -5.54
C GLY A 64 5.82 1.55 -4.04
N GLY A 65 5.66 0.46 -3.29
CA GLY A 65 5.61 0.49 -1.84
C GLY A 65 4.37 1.14 -1.25
N VAL A 66 4.58 1.79 -0.11
CA VAL A 66 3.50 2.39 0.68
C VAL A 66 2.74 3.47 -0.10
N VAL A 67 3.40 4.16 -1.03
CA VAL A 67 2.78 5.18 -1.87
C VAL A 67 1.71 4.55 -2.77
N THR A 68 2.02 3.44 -3.43
CA THR A 68 1.03 2.72 -4.25
C THR A 68 -0.11 2.18 -3.40
N ALA A 69 0.18 1.66 -2.20
CA ALA A 69 -0.86 1.22 -1.26
C ALA A 69 -1.79 2.37 -0.85
N ALA A 70 -1.24 3.57 -0.61
CA ALA A 70 -2.01 4.76 -0.31
C ALA A 70 -2.88 5.21 -1.49
N ILE A 71 -2.39 5.13 -2.73
CA ILE A 71 -3.19 5.41 -3.93
C ILE A 71 -4.33 4.39 -4.08
N TYR A 72 -4.04 3.10 -3.91
CA TYR A 72 -5.06 2.05 -3.94
C TYR A 72 -6.17 2.33 -2.92
N TRP A 73 -5.78 2.64 -1.69
CA TRP A 73 -6.70 3.01 -0.61
C TRP A 73 -7.51 4.26 -0.98
N PHE A 74 -6.85 5.29 -1.51
CA PHE A 74 -7.51 6.52 -1.88
C PHE A 74 -8.58 6.28 -2.97
N ILE A 75 -8.34 5.39 -3.92
CA ILE A 75 -9.30 5.11 -5.00
C ILE A 75 -10.49 4.26 -4.52
N HIS A 76 -10.24 3.24 -3.69
CA HIS A 76 -11.26 2.25 -3.35
C HIS A 76 -12.00 2.55 -2.04
N HIS A 77 -11.35 3.24 -1.10
CA HIS A 77 -11.88 3.49 0.25
C HIS A 77 -12.19 4.96 0.53
N SER A 78 -11.66 5.92 -0.25
CA SER A 78 -12.12 7.30 -0.12
C SER A 78 -13.59 7.38 -0.48
N THR A 79 -14.36 8.02 0.38
CA THR A 79 -15.81 8.15 0.30
C THR A 79 -16.31 8.98 -0.89
N LEU A 80 -15.40 9.38 -1.81
CA LEU A 80 -15.66 10.15 -3.02
C LEU A 80 -16.43 9.36 -4.09
N THR A 81 -16.41 8.04 -4.03
CA THR A 81 -17.11 7.15 -4.98
C THR A 81 -18.35 6.51 -4.37
N ARG A 82 -18.96 7.11 -3.33
CA ARG A 82 -20.34 6.72 -2.97
C ARG A 82 -21.26 7.29 -4.03
N PRO A 83 -21.98 6.46 -4.81
CA PRO A 83 -23.14 6.96 -5.53
C PRO A 83 -24.05 7.50 -4.44
N THR A 84 -24.28 8.81 -4.42
CA THR A 84 -25.42 9.38 -3.71
C THR A 84 -26.64 8.73 -4.34
N LEU A 85 -27.11 7.64 -3.75
CA LEU A 85 -28.42 7.05 -3.97
C LEU A 85 -29.42 8.11 -3.50
N ASN A 86 -29.69 9.06 -4.38
CA ASN A 86 -30.80 9.99 -4.27
C ASN A 86 -31.79 9.65 -5.39
N TYR A 87 -32.18 8.37 -5.47
CA TYR A 87 -33.35 7.92 -6.22
C TYR A 87 -34.53 7.80 -5.24
N ASN A 88 -34.81 8.88 -4.51
CA ASN A 88 -36.07 9.06 -3.78
C ASN A 88 -36.97 10.07 -4.51
N ARG A 89 -36.91 10.08 -5.84
CA ARG A 89 -37.87 10.81 -6.65
C ARG A 89 -38.41 9.83 -7.68
N GLU A 90 -39.72 9.58 -7.59
CA GLU A 90 -40.56 8.96 -8.61
C GLU A 90 -40.80 7.43 -8.48
N MET A 91 -41.58 7.07 -7.46
CA MET A 91 -42.72 6.14 -7.60
C MET A 91 -43.86 6.65 -6.70
N PRO A 92 -45.15 6.44 -7.01
CA PRO A 92 -45.83 6.19 -8.28
C PRO A 92 -46.57 7.42 -8.85
#